data_AF-A0A924XWE8-F1
#
_entry.id   AF-A0A924XWE8-F1
#
_cell.length_a   1.000
_cell.length_b   1.000
_cell.length_c   1.000
_cell.angle_alpha   90.00
_cell.angle_beta   90.00
_cell.angle_gamma   90.00
#
_symmetry.space_group_name_H-M   'P 1'
#
loop_
_entity.id
_entity.type
_entity.pdbx_description
1 polymer ?
#
loop_
_entity_poly.entity_id
_entity_poly.type
_entity_poly.pdbx_seq_one_letter_code
_entity_poly.pdbx_strand_id
1 'polypeptide(L)' 'MTTHSTLADTLAAFVHGLNPGTIPPDVQEKARTCLLNGYGMALGGHATPFAPVARTAAMAMDGERP' A
#
# COMPACT_ATOMS: atom_id res chain seq x y z
N MET A 1 -1.21 37.55 3.91
CA MET A 1 -0.34 36.68 3.10
C MET A 1 -1.04 35.34 2.97
N THR A 2 -1.67 35.05 1.84
CA THR A 2 -2.30 33.74 1.60
C THR A 2 -1.21 32.78 1.15
N THR A 3 -0.88 31.78 1.98
CA THR A 3 0.01 30.70 1.58
C THR A 3 -0.68 29.88 0.51
N HIS A 4 -0.15 29.90 -0.72
CA HIS A 4 -0.58 28.99 -1.77
C HIS A 4 -0.14 27.57 -1.40
N SER A 5 -1.09 26.73 -1.00
CA SER A 5 -0.87 25.31 -0.77
C SER A 5 -0.78 24.61 -2.12
N THR A 6 0.29 23.84 -2.34
CA THR A 6 0.34 22.93 -3.49
C THR A 6 -0.55 21.72 -3.26
N LEU A 7 -0.86 20.96 -4.32
CA LEU A 7 -1.53 19.66 -4.18
C LEU A 7 -0.72 18.71 -3.30
N ALA A 8 0.62 18.74 -3.43
CA ALA A 8 1.50 17.93 -2.62
C ALA A 8 1.36 18.27 -1.12
N ASP A 9 1.30 19.55 -0.77
CA ASP A 9 1.10 20.00 0.62
C ASP A 9 -0.25 19.52 1.18
N THR A 10 -1.32 19.60 0.38
CA THR A 10 -2.65 19.15 0.78
C THR A 10 -2.71 17.63 0.98
N LEU A 11 -2.09 16.87 0.08
CA LEU A 11 -2.00 15.41 0.20
C LEU A 11 -1.15 15.00 1.41
N ALA A 12 -0.04 15.70 1.66
CA ALA A 12 0.82 15.46 2.82
C ALA A 12 0.04 15.70 4.13
N ALA A 13 -0.69 16.81 4.23
CA ALA A 13 -1.52 17.11 5.39
C ALA A 13 -2.64 16.07 5.60
N PHE A 14 -3.29 15.64 4.52
CA PHE A 14 -4.31 14.59 4.57
C PHE A 14 -3.72 13.25 5.08
N VAL A 15 -2.64 12.77 4.46
CA VAL A 15 -1.99 11.51 4.83
C VAL A 15 -1.47 11.56 6.26
N HIS A 16 -0.89 12.69 6.69
CA HIS A 16 -0.42 12.89 8.06
C HIS A 16 -1.57 12.81 9.09
N GLY A 17 -2.76 13.29 8.73
CA GLY A 17 -3.94 13.24 9.60
C GLY A 17 -4.64 11.89 9.69
N LEU A 18 -4.29 10.92 8.83
CA LEU A 18 -4.89 9.60 8.85
C LEU A 18 -4.51 8.85 10.13
N ASN A 19 -5.53 8.43 10.87
CA ASN A 19 -5.37 7.53 11.99
C ASN A 19 -6.53 6.52 12.01
N PRO A 20 -6.36 5.33 12.62
CA PRO A 20 -7.43 4.32 12.64
C PRO A 20 -8.75 4.82 13.25
N GLY A 21 -8.72 5.82 14.14
CA GLY A 21 -9.92 6.42 14.73
C GLY A 21 -10.64 7.44 13.84
N THR A 22 -10.00 7.97 12.79
CA THR A 22 -10.60 8.94 11.86
C THR A 22 -11.09 8.32 10.56
N ILE A 23 -10.78 7.05 10.31
CA ILE A 23 -11.24 6.36 9.09
C ILE A 23 -12.69 5.90 9.30
N PRO A 24 -13.62 6.25 8.39
CA PRO A 24 -15.01 5.78 8.45
C PRO A 24 -15.10 4.24 8.52
N PRO A 25 -16.02 3.66 9.33
CA PRO A 25 -16.08 2.22 9.54
C PRO A 25 -16.26 1.38 8.26
N ASP A 26 -17.05 1.88 7.31
CA ASP A 26 -17.29 1.25 6.01
C ASP A 26 -16.03 1.23 5.14
N VAL A 27 -15.23 2.31 5.19
CA VAL A 27 -13.92 2.39 4.52
C VAL A 27 -12.93 1.39 5.15
N GLN A 28 -12.93 1.25 6.49
CA GLN A 28 -12.08 0.27 7.17
C GLN A 28 -12.44 -1.16 6.78
N GLU A 29 -13.74 -1.49 6.72
CA GLU A 29 -14.21 -2.80 6.30
C GLU A 29 -13.78 -3.10 4.85
N LYS A 30 -13.94 -2.11 3.97
CA LYS A 30 -13.51 -2.25 2.57
C LYS A 30 -12.00 -2.46 2.47
N ALA A 31 -11.20 -1.73 3.25
CA ALA A 31 -9.75 -1.90 3.30
C ALA A 31 -9.36 -3.32 3.72
N ARG A 32 -10.02 -3.90 4.74
CA ARG A 32 -9.80 -5.30 5.16
C ARG A 32 -10.13 -6.29 4.05
N THR A 33 -11.23 -6.07 3.34
CA THR A 33 -11.61 -6.89 2.17
C THR A 33 -10.56 -6.81 1.07
N CYS A 34 -10.05 -5.61 0.76
CA CYS A 34 -9.00 -5.41 -0.23
C CYS A 34 -7.69 -6.11 0.16
N LEU A 35 -7.32 -6.08 1.45
CA LEU A 35 -6.15 -6.81 1.96
C LEU A 35 -6.29 -8.32 1.72
N LEU A 36 -7.45 -8.90 2.06
CA LEU A 36 -7.71 -10.32 1.83
C LEU A 36 -7.68 -10.68 0.33
N ASN A 37 -8.28 -9.84 -0.52
CA ASN A 37 -8.24 -10.02 -1.97
C ASN A 37 -6.81 -10.01 -2.51
N GLY A 38 -6.01 -9.01 -2.11
CA GLY A 38 -4.60 -8.91 -2.52
C GLY A 38 -3.77 -10.10 -2.05
N TYR A 39 -3.99 -10.57 -0.82
CA TYR A 39 -3.32 -11.75 -0.29
C TYR A 39 -3.68 -13.02 -1.07
N GLY A 40 -4.97 -13.20 -1.40
CA GLY A 40 -5.43 -14.31 -2.24
C GLY A 40 -4.78 -14.29 -3.63
N MET A 41 -4.68 -13.12 -4.26
CA MET A 41 -3.96 -12.95 -5.53
C MET A 41 -2.48 -13.31 -5.41
N ALA A 42 -1.81 -12.90 -4.34
CA ALA A 42 -0.40 -13.22 -4.13
C ALA A 42 -0.17 -14.73 -3.97
N LEU A 43 -1.02 -15.41 -3.19
CA LEU A 43 -0.97 -16.86 -3.04
C LEU A 43 -1.28 -17.60 -4.35
N GLY A 44 -2.36 -17.23 -5.02
CA GLY A 44 -2.74 -17.83 -6.31
C GLY A 44 -1.70 -17.58 -7.40
N GLY A 45 -1.06 -16.41 -7.36
CA GLY A 45 0.01 -16.04 -8.28
C GLY A 45 1.37 -16.66 -7.98
N HIS A 46 1.54 -17.33 -6.84
CA HIS A 46 2.86 -17.80 -6.37
C HIS A 46 3.50 -18.82 -7.31
N ALA A 47 2.69 -19.67 -7.95
CA ALA A 47 3.16 -20.69 -8.90
C ALA A 47 3.28 -20.15 -10.34
N THR A 48 2.95 -18.88 -10.58
CA THR A 48 3.07 -18.30 -11.92
C THR A 48 4.55 -18.12 -12.30
N PRO A 49 4.89 -18.16 -13.60
CA PRO A 49 6.25 -17.90 -14.05
C PRO A 49 6.81 -16.52 -13.67
N PHE A 50 5.96 -15.57 -13.28
CA PHE A 50 6.38 -14.22 -12.90
C PHE A 50 6.90 -14.12 -11.45
N ALA A 51 6.41 -14.97 -10.55
CA ALA A 51 6.82 -14.96 -9.15
C ALA A 51 8.35 -15.07 -8.93
N PRO A 52 9.11 -15.96 -9.60
CA PRO A 52 10.56 -16.00 -9.45
C PRO A 52 11.27 -14.76 -10.03
N VAL A 53 10.74 -14.15 -11.10
CA VAL A 53 11.29 -12.92 -11.69
C VAL A 53 11.17 -11.76 -10.70
N ALA A 54 9.98 -11.57 -10.13
CA ALA A 54 9.74 -10.53 -9.13
C ALA A 54 10.61 -10.72 -7.88
N ARG A 55 10.77 -11.97 -7.41
CA ARG A 55 11.63 -12.30 -6.27
C ARG A 55 13.09 -11.96 -6.55
N THR A 56 13.59 -12.33 -7.72
CA THR A 56 14.98 -12.03 -8.12
C THR A 56 15.24 -10.53 -8.18
N ALA A 57 14.30 -9.75 -8.74
CA ALA A 57 14.39 -8.30 -8.79
C ALA A 57 14.41 -7.68 -7.38
N ALA A 58 13.52 -8.12 -6.48
CA ALA A 58 13.48 -7.64 -5.10
C ALA A 58 14.80 -7.91 -4.35
N MET A 59 15.37 -9.11 -4.53
CA MET A 59 16.67 -9.49 -3.94
C MET A 59 17.82 -8.65 -4.48
N ALA A 60 17.82 -8.33 -5.78
CA ALA A 60 18.84 -7.48 -6.38
C ALA A 60 18.75 -6.02 -5.91
N MET A 61 17.55 -5.54 -5.60
CA MET A 61 17.32 -4.17 -5.12
C MET A 61 17.65 -4.00 -3.63
N ASP A 62 17.17 -4.90 -2.78
CA ASP A 62 17.18 -4.71 -1.33
C ASP A 62 18.01 -5.74 -0.56
N GLY A 63 18.54 -6.77 -1.23
CA GLY A 63 19.21 -7.91 -0.59
C GLY A 63 18.25 -8.80 0.22
N GLU A 64 18.82 -9.75 0.98
CA GLU A 64 18.06 -10.44 2.02
C GLU A 64 17.79 -9.49 3.19
N ARG A 65 16.54 -9.43 3.64
CA ARG A 65 16.13 -8.69 4.84
C ARG A 65 15.77 -9.68 5.95
N PRO A 66 16.19 -9.43 7.21
CA PRO A 66 15.88 -10.28 8.36
C PRO A 66 14.38 -10.28 8.73
#